data_AF-A0A259TKA9-F1
#
_entry.id   AF-A0A259TKA9-F1
#
_cell.length_a   1.000
_cell.length_b   1.000
_cell.length_c   1.000
_cell.angle_alpha   90.00
_cell.angle_beta   90.00
_cell.angle_gamma   90.00
#
_symmetry.space_group_name_H-M   'P 1'
#
loop_
_entity.id
_entity.type
_entity.pdbx_description
1 polymer ?
#
loop_
_entity_poly.entity_id
_entity_poly.type
_entity_poly.pdbx_seq_one_letter_code
_entity_poly.pdbx_strand_id
1 'polypeptide(L)'
;MSLDTFYISSVQQKKKGHMTEYETVLNEVFGRVISWEEFKNSDRKLQARVMLKLDEVIKLNESPIDIKKLAYAIQHSRSGVGGCAMTEFECKFCGKEELWGNTNTPGICKDCATNMAKNIAKYNYNIYKEDIC
;
A
#
# COMPACT_ATOMS: atom_id res chain seq x y z
N MET A 1 -12.38 -19.58 -19.98
CA MET A 1 -11.00 -19.37 -19.48
C MET A 1 -10.79 -20.25 -18.26
N SER A 2 -9.68 -20.99 -18.18
CA SER A 2 -9.29 -21.63 -16.92
C SER A 2 -8.78 -20.57 -15.95
N LEU A 3 -8.98 -20.78 -14.64
CA LEU A 3 -8.45 -19.90 -13.59
C LEU A 3 -6.93 -19.68 -13.71
N ASP A 4 -6.21 -20.66 -14.26
CA ASP A 4 -4.76 -20.60 -14.42
C ASP A 4 -4.35 -19.57 -15.49
N THR A 5 -5.17 -19.39 -16.54
CA THR A 5 -4.93 -18.36 -17.57
C THR A 5 -5.30 -16.95 -17.12
N PHE A 6 -6.14 -16.80 -16.10
CA PHE A 6 -6.65 -15.51 -15.65
C PHE A 6 -5.55 -14.63 -15.04
N TYR A 7 -4.77 -15.16 -14.08
CA TYR A 7 -3.73 -14.41 -13.39
C TYR A 7 -2.65 -13.93 -14.36
N ILE A 8 -2.20 -14.83 -15.23
CA ILE A 8 -1.16 -14.55 -16.24
C ILE A 8 -1.65 -13.47 -17.20
N SER A 9 -2.87 -13.59 -17.72
CA SER A 9 -3.43 -12.61 -18.66
C SER A 9 -3.58 -11.22 -18.03
N SER A 10 -4.03 -11.15 -16.76
CA SER A 10 -4.17 -9.89 -16.04
C SER A 10 -2.81 -9.20 -15.83
N VAL A 11 -1.79 -9.95 -15.41
CA VAL A 11 -0.43 -9.43 -15.25
C VAL A 11 0.14 -9.00 -16.61
N GLN A 12 -0.09 -9.77 -17.67
CA GLN A 12 0.40 -9.44 -19.01
C GLN A 12 -0.16 -8.11 -19.54
N GLN A 13 -1.44 -7.83 -19.28
CA GLN A 13 -2.06 -6.57 -19.66
C GLN A 13 -1.43 -5.38 -18.93
N LYS A 14 -1.25 -5.50 -17.61
CA LYS A 14 -0.70 -4.43 -16.76
C LYS A 14 0.79 -4.18 -17.02
N LYS A 15 1.55 -5.24 -17.27
CA LYS A 15 3.00 -5.16 -17.55
C LYS A 15 3.33 -4.18 -18.68
N LYS A 16 2.49 -4.09 -19.73
CA LYS A 16 2.77 -3.25 -20.91
C LYS A 16 2.92 -1.76 -20.58
N GLY A 17 2.22 -1.26 -19.57
CA GLY A 17 2.27 0.14 -19.13
C GLY A 17 3.05 0.37 -17.83
N HIS A 18 3.32 -0.68 -17.06
CA HIS A 18 3.85 -0.61 -15.69
C HIS A 18 5.03 -1.55 -15.49
N MET A 19 6.03 -1.48 -16.38
CA MET A 19 7.17 -2.40 -16.37
C MET A 19 8.02 -2.24 -15.10
N THR A 20 8.24 -1.00 -14.65
CA THR A 20 9.01 -0.70 -13.43
C THR A 20 8.33 -1.27 -12.18
N GLU A 21 7.02 -1.09 -12.06
CA GLU A 21 6.21 -1.67 -10.98
C GLU A 21 6.21 -3.20 -11.04
N TYR A 22 6.12 -3.75 -12.25
CA TYR A 22 6.19 -5.19 -12.47
C TYR A 22 7.52 -5.79 -11.98
N GLU A 23 8.65 -5.21 -12.37
CA GLU A 23 9.98 -5.65 -11.91
C GLU A 23 10.13 -5.54 -10.39
N THR A 24 9.64 -4.45 -9.82
CA THR A 24 9.63 -4.23 -8.36
C THR A 24 8.84 -5.34 -7.66
N VAL A 25 7.64 -5.66 -8.16
CA VAL A 25 6.79 -6.71 -7.59
C VAL A 25 7.41 -8.10 -7.76
N LEU A 26 8.06 -8.37 -8.89
CA LEU A 26 8.78 -9.64 -9.07
C LEU A 26 9.89 -9.79 -8.03
N ASN A 27 10.69 -8.74 -7.83
CA ASN A 27 11.75 -8.75 -6.84
C ASN A 27 11.20 -8.94 -5.41
N GLU A 28 10.08 -8.31 -5.06
CA GLU A 28 9.42 -8.50 -3.76
C GLU A 28 8.87 -9.91 -3.55
N VAL A 29 8.30 -10.54 -4.59
CA VAL A 29 7.64 -11.84 -4.47
C VAL A 29 8.62 -13.00 -4.57
N PHE A 30 9.61 -12.90 -5.46
CA PHE A 30 10.56 -13.97 -5.77
C PHE A 30 11.97 -13.72 -5.22
N GLY A 31 12.24 -12.55 -4.65
CA GLY A 31 13.58 -12.15 -4.19
C GLY A 31 14.55 -11.80 -5.33
N ARG A 32 14.09 -11.87 -6.59
CA ARG A 32 14.83 -11.52 -7.79
C ARG A 32 13.87 -11.19 -8.93
N VAL A 33 14.35 -10.46 -9.93
CA VAL A 33 13.62 -10.30 -11.20
C VAL A 33 13.76 -11.59 -12.02
N ILE A 34 12.63 -12.21 -12.34
CA ILE A 34 12.55 -13.45 -13.13
C ILE A 34 12.04 -13.18 -14.55
N SER A 35 12.29 -14.12 -15.46
CA SER A 35 11.76 -14.05 -16.83
C SER A 35 10.24 -14.26 -16.88
N TRP A 36 9.62 -13.87 -18.00
CA TRP A 36 8.18 -14.07 -18.20
C TRP A 36 7.81 -15.56 -18.27
N GLU A 37 8.66 -16.37 -18.90
CA GLU A 37 8.54 -17.82 -18.98
C GLU A 37 8.59 -18.46 -17.59
N GLU A 38 9.53 -18.03 -16.76
CA GLU A 38 9.65 -18.50 -15.38
C GLU A 38 8.40 -18.11 -14.54
N PHE A 39 7.89 -16.90 -14.72
CA PHE A 39 6.64 -16.47 -14.06
C PHE A 39 5.44 -17.33 -14.48
N LYS A 40 5.26 -17.59 -15.78
CA LYS A 40 4.16 -18.42 -16.31
C LYS A 40 4.20 -19.86 -15.77
N ASN A 41 5.39 -20.38 -15.50
CA ASN A 41 5.59 -21.73 -14.98
C ASN A 41 5.63 -21.79 -13.44
N SER A 42 5.55 -20.65 -12.76
CA SER A 42 5.57 -20.59 -11.29
C SER A 42 4.26 -21.09 -10.67
N ASP A 43 4.30 -21.40 -9.38
CA ASP A 43 3.13 -21.83 -8.63
C ASP A 43 1.98 -20.82 -8.72
N ARG A 44 0.76 -21.32 -8.84
CA ARG A 44 -0.47 -20.50 -8.90
C ARG A 44 -0.58 -19.49 -7.74
N LYS A 45 -0.13 -19.86 -6.54
CA LYS A 45 -0.13 -18.96 -5.38
C LYS A 45 0.78 -17.74 -5.61
N LEU A 46 1.93 -17.95 -6.23
CA LEU A 46 2.87 -16.88 -6.57
C LEU A 46 2.30 -16.02 -7.70
N GLN A 47 1.72 -16.64 -8.73
CA GLN A 47 1.05 -15.92 -9.82
C GLN A 47 -0.07 -15.00 -9.31
N ALA A 48 -0.93 -15.52 -8.42
CA ALA A 48 -1.99 -14.74 -7.79
C ALA A 48 -1.41 -13.61 -6.92
N ARG A 49 -0.33 -13.86 -6.18
CA ARG A 49 0.33 -12.86 -5.34
C ARG A 49 0.92 -11.72 -6.16
N VAL A 50 1.59 -12.02 -7.28
CA VAL A 50 2.08 -11.01 -8.22
C VAL A 50 0.93 -10.19 -8.79
N MET A 51 -0.15 -10.83 -9.23
CA MET A 51 -1.31 -10.11 -9.76
C MET A 51 -1.89 -9.11 -8.74
N LEU A 52 -2.09 -9.56 -7.50
CA LEU A 52 -2.66 -8.72 -6.44
C LEU A 52 -1.72 -7.58 -6.04
N LYS A 53 -0.41 -7.85 -5.89
CA LYS A 53 0.58 -6.83 -5.56
C LYS A 53 0.77 -5.82 -6.68
N LEU A 54 0.82 -6.28 -7.94
CA LEU A 54 0.94 -5.39 -9.09
C LEU A 54 -0.26 -4.45 -9.19
N ASP A 55 -1.47 -4.96 -8.98
CA ASP A 55 -2.67 -4.12 -8.91
C ASP A 55 -2.58 -3.07 -7.80
N GLU A 56 -2.09 -3.46 -6.63
CA GLU A 56 -1.93 -2.55 -5.49
C GLU A 56 -0.89 -1.46 -5.77
N VAL A 57 0.29 -1.80 -6.29
CA VAL A 57 1.35 -0.84 -6.58
C VAL A 57 0.90 0.15 -7.65
N ILE A 58 0.24 -0.32 -8.72
CA ILE A 58 -0.29 0.55 -9.77
C ILE A 58 -1.31 1.53 -9.19
N LYS A 59 -2.30 1.04 -8.43
CA LYS A 59 -3.33 1.90 -7.83
C LYS A 59 -2.75 2.95 -6.88
N LEU A 60 -1.71 2.61 -6.14
CA LEU A 60 -1.03 3.56 -5.26
C LEU A 60 -0.22 4.60 -6.04
N ASN A 61 0.48 4.19 -7.10
CA ASN A 61 1.26 5.10 -7.94
C ASN A 61 0.38 6.06 -8.75
N GLU A 62 -0.78 5.59 -9.21
CA GLU A 62 -1.75 6.40 -9.96
C GLU A 62 -2.67 7.22 -9.04
N SER A 63 -2.64 7.01 -7.72
CA SER A 63 -3.46 7.76 -6.78
C SER A 63 -2.97 9.21 -6.69
N PRO A 64 -3.86 10.23 -6.81
CA PRO A 64 -3.48 11.63 -6.62
C PRO A 64 -3.20 11.97 -5.15
N ILE A 65 -3.48 11.04 -4.23
CA ILE A 65 -3.36 11.26 -2.79
C ILE A 65 -1.91 11.07 -2.35
N ASP A 66 -1.33 12.12 -1.76
CA ASP A 66 -0.05 12.03 -1.06
C ASP A 66 -0.23 11.25 0.25
N ILE A 67 0.17 9.97 0.22
CA ILE A 67 0.08 9.04 1.35
C ILE A 67 0.78 9.60 2.59
N LYS A 68 1.92 10.29 2.45
CA LYS A 68 2.68 10.80 3.60
C LYS A 68 1.91 11.93 4.29
N LYS A 69 1.36 12.86 3.50
CA LYS A 69 0.52 13.96 4.03
C LYS A 69 -0.75 13.43 4.66
N LEU A 70 -1.43 12.48 4.01
CA LEU A 70 -2.65 11.89 4.55
C LEU A 70 -2.37 11.10 5.83
N ALA A 71 -1.30 10.31 5.88
CA ALA A 71 -0.91 9.58 7.10
C ALA A 71 -0.63 10.55 8.26
N TYR A 72 0.07 11.64 8.00
CA TYR A 72 0.31 12.69 8.99
C TYR A 72 -1.02 13.31 9.47
N ALA A 73 -1.93 13.66 8.56
CA ALA A 73 -3.23 14.21 8.91
C ALA A 73 -4.09 13.23 9.73
N ILE A 74 -4.07 11.93 9.41
CA ILE A 74 -4.75 10.89 10.18
C ILE A 74 -4.17 10.81 11.59
N GLN A 75 -2.85 10.71 11.69
CA GLN A 75 -2.14 10.61 12.95
C GLN A 75 -2.43 11.81 13.86
N HIS A 76 -2.47 13.00 13.27
CA HIS A 76 -2.61 14.26 13.98
C HIS A 76 -4.03 14.84 13.99
N SER A 77 -5.03 14.09 13.54
CA SER A 77 -6.43 14.54 13.39
C SER A 77 -7.06 15.10 14.68
N ARG A 78 -6.55 14.72 15.85
CA ARG A 78 -7.00 15.18 17.17
C ARG A 78 -5.89 15.84 17.99
N SER A 79 -4.86 16.36 17.33
CA SER A 79 -3.76 17.04 18.03
C SER A 79 -4.23 18.40 18.54
N GLY A 80 -4.55 18.51 19.83
CA GLY A 80 -4.65 19.78 20.55
C GLY A 80 -3.29 20.36 20.97
N VAL A 81 -3.34 21.45 21.72
CA VAL A 81 -2.17 22.08 22.34
C VAL A 81 -1.67 21.18 23.47
N GLY A 82 -0.38 20.82 23.44
CA GLY A 82 0.30 20.04 24.48
C GLY A 82 1.65 20.65 24.84
N GLY A 83 2.13 20.35 26.04
CA GLY A 83 3.47 20.73 26.51
C GLY A 83 4.58 19.81 25.98
N CYS A 84 5.81 20.32 26.02
CA CYS A 84 7.03 19.59 25.63
C CYS A 84 7.49 18.68 26.79
N ALA A 85 7.12 17.41 26.75
CA ALA A 85 7.62 16.38 27.65
C ALA A 85 7.58 15.01 26.97
N MET A 86 8.52 14.13 27.33
CA MET A 86 8.50 12.73 26.89
C MET A 86 7.33 12.01 27.57
N THR A 87 6.41 11.51 26.75
CA THR A 87 5.14 10.92 27.18
C THR A 87 4.99 9.55 26.56
N GLU A 88 4.62 8.58 27.39
CA GLU A 88 4.30 7.24 26.93
C GLU A 88 3.02 7.29 26.06
N PHE A 89 3.12 6.67 24.91
CA PHE A 89 2.05 6.57 23.94
C PHE A 89 1.82 5.10 23.62
N GLU A 90 0.56 4.67 23.64
CA GLU A 90 0.14 3.36 23.14
C GLU A 90 -0.81 3.56 21.95
N CYS A 91 -0.51 2.88 20.83
CA CYS A 91 -1.36 2.93 19.66
C CYS A 91 -2.68 2.18 19.89
N LYS A 92 -3.81 2.86 19.77
CA LYS A 92 -5.15 2.27 19.96
C LYS A 92 -5.54 1.20 18.92
N PHE A 93 -4.74 1.02 17.87
CA PHE A 93 -5.02 0.07 16.78
C PHE A 93 -4.14 -1.18 16.82
N CYS A 94 -2.88 -1.05 17.25
CA CYS A 94 -1.93 -2.17 17.26
C CYS A 94 -1.27 -2.42 18.62
N GLY A 95 -1.55 -1.62 19.64
CA GLY A 95 -0.96 -1.73 20.97
C GLY A 95 0.53 -1.41 21.05
N LYS A 96 1.13 -0.89 19.97
CA LYS A 96 2.55 -0.53 19.96
C LYS A 96 2.79 0.65 20.89
N GLU A 97 3.74 0.49 21.81
CA GLU A 97 4.19 1.51 22.73
C GLU A 97 5.38 2.28 22.16
N GLU A 98 5.37 3.61 22.26
CA GLU A 98 6.46 4.49 21.86
C GLU A 98 6.56 5.70 22.82
N LEU A 99 7.72 6.34 22.88
CA LEU A 99 7.87 7.62 23.59
C LEU A 99 7.70 8.79 22.64
N TRP A 100 6.93 9.78 23.06
CA TRP A 100 6.59 10.97 22.27
C TRP A 100 7.04 12.25 22.98
N GLY A 101 7.70 13.16 22.27
CA GLY A 101 8.18 14.43 22.83
C GLY A 101 7.10 15.48 23.14
N ASN A 102 5.83 15.07 23.17
CA ASN A 102 4.69 15.94 23.46
C ASN A 102 3.74 15.22 24.40
N THR A 103 3.27 15.93 25.42
CA THR A 103 2.22 15.47 26.36
C THR A 103 0.89 15.17 25.69
N ASN A 104 0.63 15.79 24.54
CA ASN A 104 -0.48 15.46 23.69
C ASN A 104 -0.04 14.45 22.62
N THR A 105 -0.11 13.17 22.96
CA THR A 105 0.21 12.06 22.07
C THR A 105 -0.94 11.78 21.10
N PRO A 106 -0.67 11.35 19.85
CA PRO A 106 -1.74 10.94 18.93
C PRO A 106 -2.48 9.70 19.46
N GLY A 107 -3.60 9.35 18.83
CA GLY A 107 -4.32 8.11 19.14
C GLY A 107 -3.85 6.88 18.34
N ILE A 108 -2.94 7.09 17.38
CA ILE A 108 -2.54 6.09 16.38
C ILE A 108 -1.06 6.27 16.04
N CYS A 109 -0.34 5.17 15.87
CA CYS A 109 1.07 5.21 15.48
C CYS A 109 1.20 5.53 13.99
N LYS A 110 2.40 5.95 13.60
CA LYS A 110 2.71 6.34 12.22
C LYS A 110 2.46 5.19 11.23
N ASP A 111 2.76 3.96 11.62
CA ASP A 111 2.61 2.78 10.75
C ASP A 111 1.13 2.49 10.48
N CYS A 112 0.29 2.47 11.52
CA CYS A 112 -1.15 2.30 11.37
C CYS A 112 -1.78 3.44 10.56
N ALA A 113 -1.37 4.69 10.79
CA ALA A 113 -1.85 5.83 10.01
C ALA A 113 -1.42 5.74 8.53
N THR A 114 -0.21 5.26 8.26
CA THR A 114 0.29 5.04 6.89
C THR A 114 -0.49 3.94 6.19
N ASN A 115 -0.79 2.84 6.89
CA ASN A 115 -1.60 1.75 6.34
C ASN A 115 -3.02 2.20 6.01
N MET A 116 -3.64 3.02 6.88
CA MET A 116 -4.94 3.63 6.58
C MET A 116 -4.87 4.56 5.36
N ALA A 117 -3.85 5.42 5.28
CA ALA A 117 -3.66 6.32 4.15
C ALA A 117 -3.48 5.56 2.82
N LYS A 118 -2.69 4.47 2.83
CA LYS A 118 -2.54 3.57 1.67
C LYS A 118 -3.86 2.95 1.24
N ASN A 119 -4.64 2.44 2.20
CA ASN A 119 -5.95 1.86 1.90
C ASN A 119 -6.87 2.92 1.26
N ILE A 120 -6.95 4.12 1.83
CA ILE A 120 -7.75 5.21 1.27
C ILE A 120 -7.27 5.56 -0.14
N ALA A 121 -5.97 5.75 -0.36
CA ALA A 121 -5.39 6.04 -1.67
C ALA A 121 -5.73 4.98 -2.71
N LYS A 122 -5.68 3.70 -2.33
CA LYS A 122 -6.00 2.54 -3.17
C LYS A 122 -7.48 2.49 -3.58
N TYR A 123 -8.41 2.79 -2.67
CA TYR A 123 -9.84 2.73 -2.95
C TYR A 123 -10.35 4.00 -3.65
N ASN A 124 -9.74 5.15 -3.38
CA ASN A 124 -10.10 6.41 -4.01
C ASN A 124 -9.82 6.39 -5.54
N TYR A 125 -8.83 5.60 -5.98
CA TYR A 125 -8.60 5.32 -7.40
C TYR A 125 -9.86 4.89 -8.18
N ASN A 126 -10.76 4.11 -7.56
CA ASN A 126 -11.98 3.66 -8.23
C ASN A 126 -13.01 4.79 -8.36
N ILE A 127 -13.03 5.75 -7.42
CA ILE A 127 -14.01 6.84 -7.38
C ILE A 127 -13.71 7.86 -8.49
N TYR A 128 -12.45 8.28 -8.65
CA TYR A 128 -12.08 9.24 -9.70
C TYR A 128 -12.19 8.69 -11.12
N LYS A 129 -12.12 7.37 -11.32
CA LYS A 129 -12.33 6.77 -12.64
C LYS A 129 -13.80 6.78 -13.09
N GLU A 130 -14.73 6.77 -12.14
CA GLU A 130 -16.17 6.85 -12.44
C GLU A 130 -16.61 8.27 -12.80
N ASP A 131 -15.91 9.30 -12.30
CA ASP A 131 -16.24 10.72 -12.54
C ASP A 131 -15.67 11.30 -13.86
N ILE A 132 -14.89 10.53 -14.63
CA ILE A 132 -14.22 10.99 -15.88
C ILE A 132 -14.76 10.24 -17.13
N CYS A 133 -15.91 9.57 -17.04
CA CYS A 133 -16.57 8.93 -18.18
C CYS A 133 -17.77 9.74 -18.69
#